data_AF-A0A1L3I5P5-F1
#
_entry.id   AF-A0A1L3I5P5-F1
#
_cell.length_a   1.000
_cell.length_b   1.000
_cell.length_c   1.000
_cell.angle_alpha   90.00
_cell.angle_beta   90.00
_cell.angle_gamma   90.00
#
_symmetry.space_group_name_H-M   'P 1'
#
loop_
_entity.id
_entity.type
_entity.pdbx_description
1 polymer ?
#
loop_
_entity_poly.entity_id
_entity_poly.type
_entity_poly.pdbx_seq_one_letter_code
_entity_poly.pdbx_strand_id
1 'polypeptide(L)'
;MVLSAFLISDADVFTGPEWETGFGERPWSKLSVRAAEGMRGVISAATIPFQLEHDSVTQRHFNRFLMAERIRRLKDVEPGAGLKPEDEALASEIAQQCMDDFQSSEVGRNTIRNDIVNGLHRHMQSKNISFATRELLYQAQVSSWSIFENFCKSFIVTWLNEHPYVSKDVLSIKRFQKMIGGQSLNIDNISGFGFDLTKSMGDVIFSGVKLDGFEVLKDLCKVLLSDDRVQRAFGNDLYFLNKSRHLIVHRRAEVDLEFLNSTGKSYQIGDLMHIDSQDIERSFEAVREAILAIMFAAEVRVGSASTGPSAV
;
A
#
# COMPACT_ATOMS: atom_id res chain seq x y z
N MET A 1 -10.21 8.06 -19.46
CA MET A 1 -10.99 8.65 -18.36
C MET A 1 -11.70 7.60 -17.50
N VAL A 2 -12.33 6.55 -18.06
CA VAL A 2 -12.96 5.49 -17.22
C VAL A 2 -11.91 4.66 -16.49
N LEU A 3 -10.88 4.18 -17.19
CA LEU A 3 -9.86 3.31 -16.59
C LEU A 3 -9.07 3.98 -15.47
N SER A 4 -8.85 5.30 -15.57
CA SER A 4 -8.12 6.05 -14.54
C SER A 4 -8.92 6.19 -13.22
N ALA A 5 -10.22 5.89 -13.21
CA ALA A 5 -11.01 5.88 -11.99
C ALA A 5 -10.88 4.57 -11.19
N PHE A 6 -10.28 3.52 -11.77
CA PHE A 6 -10.19 2.20 -11.15
C PHE A 6 -8.74 1.76 -11.08
N LEU A 7 -8.33 1.23 -9.93
CA LEU A 7 -7.03 0.59 -9.82
C LEU A 7 -7.08 -0.78 -10.52
N ILE A 8 -6.17 -0.99 -11.48
CA ILE A 8 -6.04 -2.22 -12.26
C ILE A 8 -4.61 -2.68 -12.14
N SER A 9 -4.27 -3.23 -10.98
CA SER A 9 -2.90 -3.62 -10.67
C SER A 9 -2.93 -4.86 -9.79
N ASP A 10 -1.96 -5.74 -9.99
CA ASP A 10 -1.75 -6.87 -9.08
C ASP A 10 -1.00 -6.37 -7.83
N ALA A 11 -1.38 -6.87 -6.65
CA ALA A 11 -0.70 -6.54 -5.42
C ALA A 11 0.79 -6.95 -5.47
N ASP A 12 1.09 -8.06 -6.16
CA ASP A 12 2.44 -8.60 -6.27
C ASP A 12 3.41 -7.68 -7.03
N VAL A 13 2.90 -6.76 -7.85
CA VAL A 13 3.72 -5.74 -8.54
C VAL A 13 4.39 -4.80 -7.52
N PHE A 14 3.69 -4.49 -6.43
CA PHE A 14 4.15 -3.53 -5.42
C PHE A 14 4.70 -4.20 -4.16
N THR A 15 4.40 -5.48 -3.94
CA THR A 15 4.85 -6.26 -2.78
C THR A 15 5.70 -7.45 -3.19
N GLY A 16 6.74 -7.21 -3.99
CA GLY A 16 7.67 -8.24 -4.46
C GLY A 16 8.44 -8.97 -3.34
N PRO A 17 9.15 -10.06 -3.67
CA PRO A 17 9.78 -10.95 -2.69
C PRO A 17 10.83 -10.26 -1.81
N GLU A 18 11.38 -9.12 -2.24
CA GLU A 18 12.31 -8.32 -1.45
C GLU A 18 11.66 -7.75 -0.17
N TRP A 19 10.33 -7.67 -0.15
CA TRP A 19 9.53 -7.22 1.00
C TRP A 19 9.21 -8.34 1.98
N GLU A 20 9.11 -9.57 1.47
CA GLU A 20 8.53 -10.71 2.18
C GLU A 20 9.58 -11.55 2.88
N THR A 21 10.71 -11.73 2.23
CA THR A 21 11.79 -12.59 2.72
C THR A 21 12.52 -11.99 3.93
N GLY A 22 12.31 -10.69 4.17
CA GLY A 22 12.89 -9.97 5.29
C GLY A 22 14.40 -9.78 5.14
N PHE A 23 14.91 -8.69 5.71
CA PHE A 23 16.34 -8.43 5.79
C PHE A 23 16.95 -9.21 6.98
N GLY A 24 16.94 -10.53 6.89
CA GLY A 24 17.45 -11.42 7.94
C GLY A 24 16.59 -11.47 9.22
N GLU A 25 17.16 -11.96 10.33
CA GLU A 25 16.45 -12.21 11.60
C GLU A 25 16.32 -10.98 12.52
N ARG A 26 16.68 -9.79 12.04
CA ARG A 26 16.67 -8.58 12.87
C ARG A 26 15.24 -8.18 13.27
N PRO A 27 14.99 -7.70 14.50
CA PRO A 27 13.67 -7.22 14.93
C PRO A 27 13.00 -6.24 13.96
N TRP A 28 13.76 -5.32 13.36
CA TRP A 28 13.24 -4.36 12.39
C TRP A 28 12.97 -4.96 10.99
N SER A 29 13.50 -6.15 10.66
CA SER A 29 13.19 -6.88 9.41
C SER A 29 11.71 -7.24 9.30
N LYS A 30 11.13 -7.69 10.41
CA LYS A 30 9.70 -8.04 10.53
C LYS A 30 8.75 -6.87 10.28
N LEU A 31 9.23 -5.63 10.42
CA LEU A 31 8.42 -4.43 10.16
C LEU A 31 8.11 -4.26 8.67
N SER A 32 9.06 -4.63 7.80
CA SER A 32 8.87 -4.56 6.34
C SER A 32 7.82 -5.57 5.86
N VAL A 33 7.80 -6.78 6.43
CA VAL A 33 6.78 -7.81 6.14
C VAL A 33 5.39 -7.33 6.53
N ARG A 34 5.24 -6.75 7.73
CA ARG A 34 3.95 -6.17 8.16
C ARG A 34 3.50 -5.02 7.27
N ALA A 35 4.43 -4.18 6.81
CA ALA A 35 4.12 -3.12 5.86
C ALA A 35 3.68 -3.70 4.50
N ALA A 36 4.29 -4.79 4.04
CA ALA A 36 3.90 -5.51 2.84
C ALA A 36 2.49 -6.07 2.91
N GLU A 37 2.17 -6.76 4.01
CA GLU A 37 0.82 -7.26 4.27
C GLU A 37 -0.21 -6.13 4.28
N GLY A 38 0.11 -5.01 4.93
CA GLY A 38 -0.72 -3.82 4.92
C GLY A 38 -0.95 -3.28 3.51
N MET A 39 0.12 -3.15 2.72
CA MET A 39 0.03 -2.66 1.34
C MET A 39 -0.81 -3.58 0.46
N ARG A 40 -0.64 -4.92 0.57
CA ARG A 40 -1.51 -5.88 -0.13
C ARG A 40 -2.97 -5.68 0.20
N GLY A 41 -3.29 -5.48 1.48
CA GLY A 41 -4.65 -5.23 1.93
C GLY A 41 -5.25 -3.99 1.28
N VAL A 42 -4.47 -2.90 1.23
CA VAL A 42 -4.89 -1.64 0.58
C VAL A 42 -5.06 -1.81 -0.93
N ILE A 43 -4.11 -2.44 -1.61
CA ILE A 43 -4.17 -2.69 -3.06
C ILE A 43 -5.40 -3.54 -3.38
N SER A 44 -5.58 -4.65 -2.67
CA SER A 44 -6.73 -5.54 -2.85
C SER A 44 -8.04 -4.78 -2.71
N ALA A 45 -8.19 -3.99 -1.64
CA ALA A 45 -9.39 -3.20 -1.41
C ALA A 45 -9.65 -2.17 -2.52
N ALA A 46 -8.61 -1.50 -3.02
CA ALA A 46 -8.72 -0.52 -4.10
C ALA A 46 -9.05 -1.17 -5.46
N THR A 47 -8.66 -2.43 -5.68
CA THR A 47 -8.94 -3.20 -6.91
C THR A 47 -10.32 -3.87 -6.94
N ILE A 48 -11.05 -3.94 -5.81
CA ILE A 48 -12.35 -4.63 -5.71
C ILE A 48 -13.31 -4.26 -6.86
N PRO A 49 -13.52 -2.97 -7.21
CA PRO A 49 -14.48 -2.64 -8.27
C PRO A 49 -14.10 -3.24 -9.64
N PHE A 50 -12.80 -3.32 -9.95
CA PHE A 50 -12.32 -3.97 -11.16
C PHE A 50 -12.51 -5.48 -11.08
N GLN A 51 -12.13 -6.11 -9.96
CA GLN A 51 -12.27 -7.56 -9.75
C GLN A 51 -13.73 -8.01 -9.87
N LEU A 52 -14.68 -7.28 -9.26
CA LEU A 52 -16.10 -7.59 -9.34
C LEU A 52 -16.64 -7.55 -10.78
N GLU A 53 -16.23 -6.57 -11.58
CA GLU A 53 -16.65 -6.51 -12.98
C GLU A 53 -15.95 -7.59 -13.82
N HIS A 54 -14.66 -7.83 -13.58
CA HIS A 54 -13.90 -8.90 -14.22
C HIS A 54 -14.58 -10.27 -14.00
N ASP A 55 -14.92 -10.59 -12.76
CA ASP A 55 -15.56 -11.85 -12.39
C ASP A 55 -16.98 -11.94 -12.96
N SER A 56 -17.73 -10.83 -12.94
CA SER A 56 -19.06 -10.75 -13.55
C SER A 56 -19.01 -11.01 -15.06
N VAL A 57 -18.07 -10.40 -15.78
CA VAL A 57 -17.88 -10.60 -17.22
C VAL A 57 -17.48 -12.05 -17.51
N THR A 58 -16.50 -12.57 -16.78
CA THR A 58 -16.01 -13.95 -16.92
C THR A 58 -17.13 -14.95 -16.67
N GLN A 59 -17.88 -14.80 -15.59
CA GLN A 59 -19.02 -15.66 -15.26
C GLN A 59 -20.12 -15.57 -16.33
N ARG A 60 -20.39 -14.38 -16.90
CA ARG A 60 -21.38 -14.24 -17.98
C ARG A 60 -20.97 -15.01 -19.23
N HIS A 61 -19.69 -14.99 -19.61
CA HIS A 61 -19.20 -15.76 -20.75
C HIS A 61 -19.22 -17.26 -20.49
N PHE A 62 -18.74 -17.70 -19.31
CA PHE A 62 -18.86 -19.10 -18.91
C PHE A 62 -20.31 -19.60 -18.95
N ASN A 63 -21.25 -18.84 -18.37
CA ASN A 63 -22.68 -19.19 -18.39
C ASN A 63 -23.23 -19.29 -19.82
N ARG A 64 -22.74 -18.49 -20.78
CA ARG A 64 -23.14 -18.61 -22.20
C ARG A 64 -22.69 -19.94 -22.79
N PHE A 65 -21.44 -20.34 -22.56
CA PHE A 65 -20.94 -21.64 -23.00
C PHE A 65 -21.70 -22.78 -22.33
N LEU A 66 -21.89 -22.71 -21.01
CA LEU A 66 -22.63 -23.72 -20.26
C LEU A 66 -24.07 -23.90 -20.75
N MET A 67 -24.79 -22.79 -20.98
CA MET A 67 -26.15 -22.87 -21.53
C MET A 67 -26.16 -23.45 -22.95
N ALA A 68 -25.19 -23.09 -23.79
CA ALA A 68 -25.08 -23.64 -25.13
C ALA A 68 -24.85 -25.16 -25.11
N GLU A 69 -23.96 -25.66 -24.25
CA GLU A 69 -23.71 -27.09 -24.11
C GLU A 69 -24.91 -27.84 -23.52
N ARG A 70 -25.58 -27.27 -22.50
CA ARG A 70 -26.83 -27.83 -21.97
C ARG A 70 -27.89 -27.98 -23.06
N ILE A 71 -28.08 -26.96 -23.90
CA ILE A 71 -29.03 -27.00 -25.01
C ILE A 71 -28.65 -28.09 -26.03
N ARG A 72 -27.37 -28.27 -26.32
CA ARG A 72 -26.91 -29.33 -27.25
C ARG A 72 -27.18 -30.73 -26.71
N ARG A 73 -27.05 -30.93 -25.40
CA ARG A 73 -27.29 -32.22 -24.72
C ARG A 73 -28.77 -32.54 -24.56
N LEU A 74 -29.64 -31.53 -24.55
CA LEU A 74 -31.10 -31.73 -24.52
C LEU A 74 -31.68 -32.34 -25.82
N LYS A 75 -30.88 -32.50 -26.89
CA LYS A 75 -31.37 -33.06 -28.17
C LYS A 75 -31.90 -34.49 -28.07
N ASP A 76 -31.34 -35.29 -27.18
CA ASP A 76 -31.67 -36.71 -27.01
C ASP A 76 -32.50 -36.97 -25.74
N VAL A 77 -33.07 -35.91 -25.15
CA VAL A 77 -33.82 -35.95 -23.88
C VAL A 77 -35.29 -35.63 -24.15
N GLU A 78 -36.21 -36.36 -23.51
CA GLU A 78 -37.64 -36.09 -23.62
C GLU A 78 -37.99 -34.68 -23.10
N PRO A 79 -38.89 -33.93 -23.78
CA PRO A 79 -39.32 -32.62 -23.33
C PRO A 79 -39.83 -32.63 -21.88
N GLY A 80 -39.19 -31.84 -21.01
CA GLY A 80 -39.55 -31.72 -19.59
C GLY A 80 -38.84 -32.69 -18.64
N ALA A 81 -38.07 -33.66 -19.14
CA ALA A 81 -37.35 -34.62 -18.28
C ALA A 81 -36.11 -34.04 -17.58
N GLY A 82 -35.58 -32.91 -18.07
CA GLY A 82 -34.33 -32.32 -17.56
C GLY A 82 -33.09 -33.14 -17.95
N LEU A 83 -31.89 -32.56 -17.76
CA LEU A 83 -30.64 -33.26 -18.03
C LEU A 83 -30.31 -34.24 -16.91
N LYS A 84 -29.71 -35.39 -17.25
CA LYS A 84 -29.12 -36.28 -16.26
C LYS A 84 -27.89 -35.62 -15.62
N PRO A 85 -27.55 -35.95 -14.37
CA PRO A 85 -26.37 -35.39 -13.71
C PRO A 85 -25.06 -35.61 -14.48
N GLU A 86 -24.92 -36.75 -15.16
CA GLU A 86 -23.75 -37.06 -16.01
C GLU A 86 -23.63 -36.12 -17.21
N ASP A 87 -24.75 -35.82 -17.87
CA ASP A 87 -24.79 -34.89 -19.01
C ASP A 87 -24.56 -33.45 -18.56
N GLU A 88 -25.01 -33.09 -17.34
CA GLU A 88 -24.76 -31.77 -16.76
C GLU A 88 -23.29 -31.58 -16.39
N ALA A 89 -22.65 -32.60 -15.81
CA ALA A 89 -21.22 -32.58 -15.52
C ALA A 89 -20.40 -32.46 -16.82
N LEU A 90 -20.73 -33.25 -17.84
CA LEU A 90 -20.05 -33.20 -19.13
C LEU A 90 -20.27 -31.86 -19.86
N ALA A 91 -21.46 -31.26 -19.75
CA ALA A 91 -21.71 -29.91 -20.28
C ALA A 91 -20.86 -28.86 -19.57
N SER A 92 -20.66 -28.98 -18.25
CA SER A 92 -19.80 -28.08 -17.49
C SER A 92 -18.32 -28.23 -17.85
N GLU A 93 -17.85 -29.45 -18.03
CA GLU A 93 -16.46 -29.73 -18.45
C GLU A 93 -16.17 -29.13 -19.84
N ILE A 94 -17.05 -29.38 -20.81
CA ILE A 94 -16.90 -28.81 -22.16
C ILE A 94 -17.01 -27.28 -22.14
N ALA A 95 -17.91 -26.71 -21.34
CA ALA A 95 -18.03 -25.27 -21.21
C ALA A 95 -16.78 -24.63 -20.60
N GLN A 96 -16.14 -25.30 -19.63
CA GLN A 96 -14.86 -24.85 -19.09
C GLN A 96 -13.77 -24.87 -20.16
N GLN A 97 -13.65 -25.97 -20.92
CA GLN A 97 -12.69 -26.04 -22.03
C GLN A 97 -12.91 -24.93 -23.07
N CYS A 98 -14.17 -24.69 -23.47
CA CYS A 98 -14.51 -23.59 -24.37
C CYS A 98 -14.16 -22.22 -23.78
N MET A 99 -14.34 -22.03 -22.47
CA MET A 99 -13.97 -20.79 -21.79
C MET A 99 -12.46 -20.59 -21.78
N ASP A 100 -11.68 -21.64 -21.49
CA ASP A 100 -10.22 -21.60 -21.47
C ASP A 100 -9.65 -21.32 -22.88
N ASP A 101 -10.20 -21.97 -23.90
CA ASP A 101 -9.87 -21.73 -25.31
C ASP A 101 -10.20 -20.29 -25.72
N PHE A 102 -11.37 -19.80 -25.29
CA PHE A 102 -11.82 -18.43 -25.55
C PHE A 102 -10.89 -17.41 -24.88
N GLN A 103 -10.57 -17.57 -23.60
CA GLN A 103 -9.63 -16.72 -22.87
C GLN A 103 -8.20 -16.76 -23.44
N SER A 104 -7.80 -17.89 -24.02
CA SER A 104 -6.50 -18.07 -24.68
C SER A 104 -6.46 -17.46 -26.09
N SER A 105 -7.61 -17.23 -26.70
CA SER A 105 -7.72 -16.60 -28.03
C SER A 105 -7.57 -15.08 -27.95
N GLU A 106 -7.00 -14.47 -28.99
CA GLU A 106 -6.91 -13.00 -29.09
C GLU A 106 -8.31 -12.34 -29.13
N VAL A 107 -9.24 -12.94 -29.86
CA VAL A 107 -10.62 -12.47 -29.98
C VAL A 107 -11.32 -12.49 -28.63
N GLY A 108 -11.17 -13.57 -27.87
CA GLY A 108 -11.80 -13.70 -26.56
C GLY A 108 -11.20 -12.75 -25.53
N ARG A 109 -9.86 -12.61 -25.47
CA ARG A 109 -9.21 -11.58 -24.63
C ARG A 109 -9.72 -10.17 -24.94
N ASN A 110 -9.77 -9.79 -26.22
CA ASN A 110 -10.25 -8.48 -26.62
C ASN A 110 -11.74 -8.28 -26.28
N THR A 111 -12.56 -9.32 -26.44
CA THR A 111 -13.99 -9.29 -26.08
C THR A 111 -14.18 -9.10 -24.59
N ILE A 112 -13.51 -9.91 -23.76
CA ILE A 112 -13.57 -9.81 -22.29
C ILE A 112 -13.11 -8.42 -21.84
N ARG A 113 -11.97 -7.94 -22.34
CA ARG A 113 -11.46 -6.61 -22.01
C ARG A 113 -12.48 -5.52 -22.35
N ASN A 114 -13.06 -5.55 -23.54
CA ASN A 114 -14.04 -4.55 -23.97
C ASN A 114 -15.31 -4.62 -23.11
N ASP A 115 -15.77 -5.82 -22.77
CA ASP A 115 -16.94 -6.02 -21.91
C ASP A 115 -16.69 -5.49 -20.48
N ILE A 116 -15.49 -5.68 -19.93
CA ILE A 116 -15.08 -5.10 -18.64
C ILE A 116 -15.08 -3.57 -18.72
N VAL A 117 -14.42 -2.99 -19.72
CA VAL A 117 -14.36 -1.52 -19.91
C VAL A 117 -15.77 -0.93 -20.03
N ASN A 118 -16.64 -1.58 -20.81
CA ASN A 118 -18.03 -1.15 -20.97
C ASN A 118 -18.83 -1.31 -19.67
N GLY A 119 -18.59 -2.37 -18.90
CA GLY A 119 -19.16 -2.57 -17.58
C GLY A 119 -18.79 -1.45 -16.60
N LEU A 120 -17.50 -1.22 -16.43
CA LEU A 120 -16.95 -0.14 -15.60
C LEU A 120 -17.44 1.23 -16.04
N HIS A 121 -17.53 1.48 -17.36
CA HIS A 121 -18.06 2.73 -17.88
C HIS A 121 -19.53 2.94 -17.47
N ARG A 122 -20.37 1.90 -17.57
CA ARG A 122 -21.77 1.95 -17.11
C ARG A 122 -21.87 2.20 -15.61
N HIS A 123 -21.02 1.57 -14.81
CA HIS A 123 -20.96 1.81 -13.37
C HIS A 123 -20.63 3.27 -13.05
N MET A 124 -19.69 3.88 -13.78
CA MET A 124 -19.33 5.30 -13.60
C MET A 124 -20.46 6.28 -13.95
N GLN A 125 -21.47 5.87 -14.73
CA GLN A 125 -22.65 6.70 -14.98
C GLN A 125 -23.56 6.77 -13.74
N SER A 126 -23.44 5.83 -12.80
CA SER A 126 -24.12 5.89 -11.51
C SER A 126 -23.38 6.80 -10.55
N LYS A 127 -24.05 7.88 -10.09
CA LYS A 127 -23.48 8.84 -9.13
C LYS A 127 -22.98 8.17 -7.85
N ASN A 128 -23.71 7.16 -7.35
CA ASN A 128 -23.35 6.47 -6.12
C ASN A 128 -22.08 5.63 -6.28
N ILE A 129 -21.95 4.93 -7.42
CA ILE A 129 -20.76 4.11 -7.68
C ILE A 129 -19.57 5.02 -7.95
N SER A 130 -19.72 6.05 -8.79
CA SER A 130 -18.64 7.01 -9.04
C SER A 130 -18.14 7.68 -7.75
N PHE A 131 -19.05 8.04 -6.84
CA PHE A 131 -18.68 8.57 -5.53
C PHE A 131 -17.92 7.53 -4.70
N ALA A 132 -18.46 6.31 -4.57
CA ALA A 132 -17.84 5.24 -3.78
C ALA A 132 -16.45 4.85 -4.31
N THR A 133 -16.28 4.75 -5.63
CA THR A 133 -14.99 4.46 -6.27
C THR A 133 -13.96 5.54 -5.95
N ARG A 134 -14.35 6.83 -6.01
CA ARG A 134 -13.44 7.92 -5.65
C ARG A 134 -13.04 7.86 -4.18
N GLU A 135 -14.00 7.61 -3.27
CA GLU A 135 -13.70 7.46 -1.85
C GLU A 135 -12.77 6.25 -1.60
N LEU A 136 -12.89 5.16 -2.35
CA LEU A 136 -11.95 4.04 -2.26
C LEU A 136 -10.52 4.45 -2.63
N LEU A 137 -10.33 5.25 -3.70
CA LEU A 137 -8.99 5.77 -4.04
C LEU A 137 -8.46 6.69 -2.94
N TYR A 138 -9.29 7.57 -2.38
CA TYR A 138 -8.90 8.42 -1.25
C TYR A 138 -8.47 7.59 -0.03
N GLN A 139 -9.23 6.55 0.31
CA GLN A 139 -8.89 5.65 1.40
C GLN A 139 -7.61 4.88 1.13
N ALA A 140 -7.37 4.46 -0.12
CA ALA A 140 -6.12 3.82 -0.50
C ALA A 140 -4.93 4.75 -0.24
N GLN A 141 -5.04 6.01 -0.66
CA GLN A 141 -3.99 7.00 -0.46
C GLN A 141 -3.71 7.28 1.03
N VAL A 142 -4.77 7.47 1.83
CA VAL A 142 -4.64 7.66 3.29
C VAL A 142 -4.01 6.44 3.97
N SER A 143 -4.41 5.24 3.54
CA SER A 143 -3.93 3.99 4.13
C SER A 143 -2.47 3.73 3.80
N SER A 144 -2.03 4.00 2.56
CA SER A 144 -0.62 3.87 2.17
C SER A 144 0.29 4.78 2.96
N TRP A 145 -0.10 6.05 3.18
CA TRP A 145 0.65 6.94 4.08
C TRP A 145 0.70 6.36 5.50
N SER A 146 -0.42 5.88 6.01
CA SER A 146 -0.52 5.36 7.38
C SER A 146 0.37 4.14 7.59
N ILE A 147 0.45 3.24 6.60
CA ILE A 147 1.36 2.09 6.60
C ILE A 147 2.81 2.57 6.66
N PHE A 148 3.20 3.50 5.78
CA PHE A 148 4.54 4.06 5.74
C PHE A 148 4.94 4.76 7.04
N GLU A 149 4.04 5.60 7.58
CA GLU A 149 4.26 6.33 8.82
C GLU A 149 4.42 5.37 10.00
N ASN A 150 3.56 4.36 10.12
CA ASN A 150 3.64 3.35 11.18
C ASN A 150 4.91 2.51 11.06
N PHE A 151 5.33 2.16 9.84
CA PHE A 151 6.61 1.50 9.58
C PHE A 151 7.77 2.35 10.09
N CYS A 152 7.85 3.62 9.67
CA CYS A 152 8.94 4.51 10.07
C CYS A 152 9.00 4.71 11.58
N LYS A 153 7.85 4.97 12.23
CA LYS A 153 7.76 5.11 13.69
C LYS A 153 8.31 3.88 14.40
N SER A 154 7.83 2.70 14.01
CA SER A 154 8.25 1.43 14.61
C SER A 154 9.73 1.15 14.34
N PHE A 155 10.20 1.45 13.12
CA PHE A 155 11.60 1.29 12.72
C PHE A 155 12.51 2.17 13.54
N ILE A 156 12.21 3.47 13.65
CA ILE A 156 13.01 4.45 14.40
C ILE A 156 13.17 4.02 15.86
N VAL A 157 12.06 3.65 16.52
CA VAL A 157 12.07 3.19 17.91
C VAL A 157 12.88 1.91 18.06
N THR A 158 12.60 0.90 17.23
CA THR A 158 13.31 -0.40 17.26
C THR A 158 14.81 -0.22 17.01
N TRP A 159 15.17 0.64 16.05
CA TRP A 159 16.56 0.90 15.67
C TRP A 159 17.34 1.55 16.82
N LEU A 160 16.76 2.54 17.50
CA LEU A 160 17.39 3.18 18.66
C LEU A 160 17.49 2.26 19.87
N ASN A 161 16.52 1.36 20.06
CA ASN A 161 16.58 0.32 21.09
C ASN A 161 17.74 -0.67 20.86
N GLU A 162 18.04 -1.00 19.60
CA GLU A 162 19.19 -1.84 19.25
C GLU A 162 20.52 -1.07 19.25
N HIS A 163 20.49 0.23 18.93
CA HIS A 163 21.67 1.07 18.74
C HIS A 163 21.58 2.35 19.61
N PRO A 164 21.55 2.23 20.94
CA PRO A 164 21.27 3.35 21.84
C PRO A 164 22.27 4.50 21.72
N TYR A 165 23.50 4.24 21.29
CA TYR A 165 24.54 5.25 21.09
C TYR A 165 24.17 6.30 20.02
N VAL A 166 23.35 5.93 19.03
CA VAL A 166 22.89 6.83 17.95
C VAL A 166 21.93 7.91 18.48
N SER A 167 21.35 7.69 19.66
CA SER A 167 20.45 8.66 20.31
C SER A 167 21.08 10.03 20.52
N LYS A 168 22.40 10.09 20.75
CA LYS A 168 23.13 11.36 20.87
C LYS A 168 23.02 12.20 19.60
N ASP A 169 23.07 11.56 18.43
CA ASP A 169 22.99 12.24 17.15
C ASP A 169 21.58 12.76 16.91
N VAL A 170 20.55 11.99 17.27
CA VAL A 170 19.14 12.43 17.23
C VAL A 170 18.94 13.65 18.14
N LEU A 171 19.46 13.59 19.37
CA LEU A 171 19.41 14.68 20.34
C LEU A 171 20.31 15.87 19.97
N SER A 172 21.13 15.79 18.93
CA SER A 172 21.91 16.94 18.46
C SER A 172 21.07 17.90 17.59
N ILE A 173 19.93 17.42 17.06
CA ILE A 173 19.05 18.24 16.25
C ILE A 173 18.18 19.13 17.14
N LYS A 174 18.30 20.45 17.00
CA LYS A 174 17.53 21.45 17.78
C LYS A 174 16.02 21.20 17.81
N ARG A 175 15.43 20.79 16.68
CA ARG A 175 14.00 20.45 16.58
C ARG A 175 13.63 19.33 17.54
N PHE A 176 14.40 18.25 17.54
CA PHE A 176 14.16 17.09 18.41
C PHE A 176 14.52 17.39 19.86
N GLN A 177 15.56 18.18 20.13
CA GLN A 177 15.82 18.69 21.48
C GLN A 177 14.61 19.43 22.07
N LYS A 178 13.91 20.25 21.28
CA LYS A 178 12.71 20.96 21.75
C LYS A 178 11.51 20.02 21.95
N MET A 179 11.34 19.04 21.06
CA MET A 179 10.24 18.06 21.15
C MET A 179 10.43 17.11 22.34
N ILE A 180 11.66 16.66 22.58
CA ILE A 180 12.03 15.67 23.61
C ILE A 180 12.35 16.36 24.93
N GLY A 181 13.03 17.51 24.92
CA GLY A 181 13.52 18.21 26.12
C GLY A 181 12.42 18.78 27.02
N GLY A 182 11.16 18.79 26.56
CA GLY A 182 10.00 19.05 27.42
C GLY A 182 9.61 17.85 28.30
N GLN A 183 10.22 16.68 28.09
CA GLN A 183 9.92 15.46 28.81
C GLN A 183 10.94 15.25 29.93
N SER A 184 10.50 15.48 31.17
CA SER A 184 11.27 15.06 32.34
C SER A 184 11.19 13.53 32.46
N LEU A 185 12.34 12.86 32.42
CA LEU A 185 12.43 11.46 32.81
C LEU A 185 12.08 11.34 34.30
N ASN A 186 10.85 10.94 34.60
CA ASN A 186 10.44 10.65 35.97
C ASN A 186 11.05 9.31 36.43
N ILE A 187 11.40 9.21 37.71
CA ILE A 187 11.90 7.99 38.33
C ILE A 187 10.94 6.81 38.16
N ASP A 188 9.63 7.07 38.10
CA ASP A 188 8.61 6.05 37.82
C ASP A 188 8.78 5.43 36.43
N ASN A 189 9.12 6.24 35.42
CA ASN A 189 9.37 5.74 34.06
C ASN A 189 10.62 4.87 34.03
N ILE A 190 11.68 5.29 34.73
CA ILE A 190 12.94 4.53 34.83
C ILE A 190 12.73 3.21 35.58
N SER A 191 11.95 3.25 36.66
CA SER A 191 11.54 2.08 37.45
C SER A 191 10.77 1.06 36.60
N GLY A 192 9.90 1.53 35.69
CA GLY A 192 9.17 0.67 34.74
C GLY A 192 10.08 -0.15 33.80
N PHE A 193 11.32 0.30 33.57
CA PHE A 193 12.33 -0.42 32.80
C PHE A 193 13.36 -1.14 33.69
N GLY A 194 13.09 -1.31 34.99
CA GLY A 194 14.01 -1.96 35.92
C GLY A 194 15.34 -1.21 36.10
N PHE A 195 15.33 0.11 35.90
CA PHE A 195 16.52 0.97 35.93
C PHE A 195 17.60 0.64 34.88
N ASP A 196 17.26 -0.14 33.84
CA ASP A 196 18.10 -0.37 32.67
C ASP A 196 17.39 0.15 31.40
N LEU A 197 17.93 1.24 30.83
CA LEU A 197 17.39 1.86 29.62
C LEU A 197 18.15 1.45 28.35
N THR A 198 19.12 0.55 28.45
CA THR A 198 20.06 0.25 27.36
C THR A 198 19.35 -0.27 26.10
N LYS A 199 18.26 -1.01 26.27
CA LYS A 199 17.46 -1.58 25.16
C LYS A 199 16.10 -0.92 24.96
N SER A 200 15.87 0.22 25.60
CA SER A 200 14.58 0.91 25.59
C SER A 200 14.73 2.39 25.25
N MET A 201 15.89 2.79 24.72
CA MET A 201 16.21 4.19 24.50
C MET A 201 15.27 4.87 23.49
N GLY A 202 14.87 4.16 22.44
CA GLY A 202 13.86 4.63 21.49
C GLY A 202 12.50 4.84 22.15
N ASP A 203 12.06 3.90 22.98
CA ASP A 203 10.79 4.00 23.72
C ASP A 203 10.82 5.18 24.69
N VAL A 204 11.94 5.36 25.39
CA VAL A 204 12.13 6.44 26.36
C VAL A 204 12.15 7.80 25.67
N ILE A 205 12.93 7.96 24.60
CA ILE A 205 13.10 9.24 23.89
C ILE A 205 11.80 9.70 23.23
N PHE A 206 11.01 8.77 22.71
CA PHE A 206 9.79 9.09 21.99
C PHE A 206 8.50 8.83 22.78
N SER A 207 8.61 8.58 24.09
CA SER A 207 7.47 8.36 24.98
C SER A 207 6.55 9.59 25.00
N GLY A 208 5.42 9.55 24.31
CA GLY A 208 4.50 10.69 24.21
C GLY A 208 4.94 11.79 23.24
N VAL A 209 6.01 11.57 22.46
CA VAL A 209 6.38 12.44 21.34
C VAL A 209 5.62 11.97 20.10
N LYS A 210 4.90 12.89 19.44
CA LYS A 210 4.27 12.61 18.15
C LYS A 210 5.31 12.60 17.03
N LEU A 211 5.63 11.42 16.53
CA LEU A 211 6.47 11.20 15.36
C LEU A 211 5.67 11.30 14.06
N ASP A 212 4.87 12.36 13.94
CA ASP A 212 3.93 12.52 12.83
C ASP A 212 4.51 13.44 11.75
N GLY A 213 4.21 13.09 10.50
CA GLY A 213 4.48 13.96 9.36
C GLY A 213 5.85 13.78 8.70
N PHE A 214 5.84 14.06 7.40
CA PHE A 214 6.95 13.78 6.47
C PHE A 214 8.31 14.33 6.93
N GLU A 215 8.41 15.61 7.27
CA GLU A 215 9.70 16.23 7.63
C GLU A 215 10.31 15.61 8.90
N VAL A 216 9.48 15.20 9.88
CA VAL A 216 9.97 14.55 11.11
C VAL A 216 10.63 13.23 10.75
N LEU A 217 9.93 12.39 9.98
CA LEU A 217 10.41 11.07 9.59
C LEU A 217 11.66 11.17 8.72
N LYS A 218 11.67 12.10 7.77
CA LYS A 218 12.82 12.36 6.89
C LYS A 218 14.06 12.74 7.68
N ASP A 219 13.94 13.72 8.58
CA ASP A 219 15.04 14.20 9.42
C ASP A 219 15.60 13.08 10.32
N LEU A 220 14.72 12.27 10.92
CA LEU A 220 15.13 11.14 11.76
C LEU A 220 15.85 10.07 10.94
N CYS A 221 15.24 9.59 9.85
CA CYS A 221 15.87 8.59 8.99
C CYS A 221 17.21 9.09 8.42
N LYS A 222 17.34 10.39 8.12
CA LYS A 222 18.61 11.01 7.70
C LYS A 222 19.70 10.84 8.75
N VAL A 223 19.39 11.15 10.00
CA VAL A 223 20.38 11.06 11.08
C VAL A 223 20.70 9.62 11.42
N LEU A 224 19.70 8.75 11.50
CA LEU A 224 19.88 7.36 11.90
C LEU A 224 20.71 6.56 10.88
N LEU A 225 20.49 6.80 9.59
CA LEU A 225 21.05 5.96 8.52
C LEU A 225 22.16 6.65 7.74
N SER A 226 22.10 7.97 7.58
CA SER A 226 23.08 8.77 6.82
C SER A 226 23.29 8.27 5.38
N ASP A 227 22.22 7.82 4.72
CA ASP A 227 22.25 7.23 3.38
C ASP A 227 21.47 8.10 2.37
N ASP A 228 22.11 8.45 1.25
CA ASP A 228 21.54 9.30 0.20
C ASP A 228 20.35 8.66 -0.53
N ARG A 229 20.28 7.32 -0.59
CA ARG A 229 19.14 6.60 -1.18
C ARG A 229 17.89 6.83 -0.34
N VAL A 230 18.03 6.78 0.99
CA VAL A 230 16.93 7.10 1.91
C VAL A 230 16.47 8.54 1.67
N GLN A 231 17.39 9.50 1.57
CA GLN A 231 17.03 10.90 1.33
C GLN A 231 16.31 11.14 0.00
N ARG A 232 16.71 10.43 -1.06
CA ARG A 232 16.04 10.47 -2.35
C ARG A 232 14.65 9.83 -2.30
N ALA A 233 14.51 8.71 -1.59
CA ALA A 233 13.22 8.03 -1.44
C ALA A 233 12.21 8.85 -0.61
N PHE A 234 12.69 9.69 0.31
CA PHE A 234 11.92 10.81 0.87
C PHE A 234 11.81 11.99 -0.13
N GLY A 235 11.30 11.67 -1.32
CA GLY A 235 11.16 12.56 -2.46
C GLY A 235 9.76 13.18 -2.60
N ASN A 236 9.50 13.72 -3.78
CA ASN A 236 8.28 14.50 -4.07
C ASN A 236 7.00 13.66 -4.01
N ASP A 237 7.03 12.40 -4.46
CA ASP A 237 5.82 11.57 -4.48
C ASP A 237 5.36 11.20 -3.06
N LEU A 238 6.30 10.87 -2.18
CA LEU A 238 6.01 10.59 -0.77
C LEU A 238 5.60 11.86 -0.01
N TYR A 239 6.17 13.02 -0.37
CA TYR A 239 5.74 14.32 0.14
C TYR A 239 4.30 14.64 -0.29
N PHE A 240 4.00 14.44 -1.57
CA PHE A 240 2.67 14.63 -2.14
C PHE A 240 1.66 13.69 -1.48
N LEU A 241 2.02 12.43 -1.22
CA LEU A 241 1.20 11.47 -0.49
C LEU A 241 0.81 11.99 0.90
N ASN A 242 1.79 12.48 1.67
CA ASN A 242 1.53 13.09 2.99
C ASN A 242 0.60 14.31 2.90
N LYS A 243 0.83 15.22 1.95
CA LYS A 243 -0.01 16.42 1.76
C LYS A 243 -1.43 16.07 1.35
N SER A 244 -1.57 15.10 0.45
CA SER A 244 -2.86 14.61 -0.01
C SER A 244 -3.65 13.94 1.13
N ARG A 245 -2.99 13.11 1.95
CA ARG A 245 -3.60 12.53 3.17
C ARG A 245 -4.12 13.61 4.10
N HIS A 246 -3.36 14.68 4.33
CA HIS A 246 -3.82 15.79 5.16
C HIS A 246 -5.10 16.43 4.60
N LEU A 247 -5.12 16.70 3.30
CA LEU A 247 -6.27 17.28 2.61
C LEU A 247 -7.52 16.37 2.70
N ILE A 248 -7.36 15.07 2.43
CA ILE A 248 -8.44 14.08 2.48
C ILE A 248 -9.03 14.02 3.89
N VAL A 249 -8.19 13.83 4.91
CA VAL A 249 -8.62 13.58 6.29
C VAL A 249 -9.19 14.83 6.96
N HIS A 250 -8.59 16.00 6.74
CA HIS A 250 -8.93 17.22 7.49
C HIS A 250 -9.76 18.23 6.69
N ARG A 251 -9.76 18.14 5.35
CA ARG A 251 -10.47 19.06 4.46
C ARG A 251 -11.42 18.35 3.50
N ARG A 252 -11.68 17.04 3.66
CA ARG A 252 -12.52 16.24 2.74
C ARG A 252 -12.05 16.34 1.28
N ALA A 253 -10.73 16.40 1.09
CA ALA A 253 -10.07 16.59 -0.20
C ALA A 253 -10.35 17.94 -0.89
N GLU A 254 -10.92 18.92 -0.20
CA GLU A 254 -11.09 20.28 -0.72
C GLU A 254 -9.74 21.01 -0.76
N VAL A 255 -9.32 21.46 -1.94
CA VAL A 255 -8.04 22.12 -2.19
C VAL A 255 -7.98 23.48 -1.52
N ASP A 256 -6.95 23.70 -0.69
CA ASP A 256 -6.66 24.99 -0.07
C ASP A 256 -5.34 25.60 -0.58
N LEU A 257 -5.13 26.88 -0.26
CA LEU A 257 -3.94 27.63 -0.66
C LEU A 257 -2.64 27.03 -0.10
N GLU A 258 -2.69 26.42 1.10
CA GLU A 258 -1.52 25.78 1.71
C GLU A 258 -1.08 24.56 0.90
N PHE A 259 -2.03 23.73 0.47
CA PHE A 259 -1.76 22.58 -0.38
C PHE A 259 -1.14 22.99 -1.73
N LEU A 260 -1.68 24.01 -2.40
CA LEU A 260 -1.15 24.50 -3.67
C LEU A 260 0.27 25.07 -3.52
N ASN A 261 0.49 25.91 -2.51
CA ASN A 261 1.80 26.51 -2.25
C ASN A 261 2.86 25.45 -1.92
N SER A 262 2.48 24.37 -1.24
CA SER A 262 3.42 23.33 -0.84
C SER A 262 3.69 22.28 -1.91
N THR A 263 2.73 21.99 -2.79
CA THR A 263 2.86 20.93 -3.81
C THR A 263 3.18 21.45 -5.22
N GLY A 264 2.92 22.73 -5.49
CA GLY A 264 3.09 23.32 -6.83
C GLY A 264 2.09 22.80 -7.87
N LYS A 265 1.04 22.08 -7.45
CA LYS A 265 -0.02 21.59 -8.35
C LYS A 265 -0.93 22.73 -8.82
N SER A 266 -1.60 22.52 -9.94
CA SER A 266 -2.42 23.52 -10.62
C SER A 266 -3.93 23.31 -10.45
N TYR A 267 -4.39 23.00 -9.23
CA TYR A 267 -5.83 22.91 -8.92
C TYR A 267 -6.42 24.29 -8.62
N GLN A 268 -7.74 24.44 -8.72
CA GLN A 268 -8.44 25.63 -8.23
C GLN A 268 -8.74 25.47 -6.73
N ILE A 269 -8.68 26.56 -5.98
CA ILE A 269 -9.03 26.56 -4.55
C ILE A 269 -10.53 26.28 -4.40
N GLY A 270 -10.90 25.40 -3.47
CA GLY A 270 -12.28 24.97 -3.22
C GLY A 270 -12.73 23.77 -4.06
N ASP A 271 -11.96 23.37 -5.07
CA ASP A 271 -12.24 22.15 -5.82
C ASP A 271 -11.90 20.91 -4.99
N LEU A 272 -12.60 19.81 -5.28
CA LEU A 272 -12.19 18.50 -4.79
C LEU A 272 -10.98 18.01 -5.57
N MET A 273 -9.91 17.66 -4.86
CA MET A 273 -8.69 17.10 -5.43
C MET A 273 -9.00 15.81 -6.20
N HIS A 274 -8.72 15.79 -7.50
CA HIS A 274 -8.84 14.58 -8.29
C HIS A 274 -7.62 13.68 -8.04
N ILE A 275 -7.89 12.43 -7.67
CA ILE A 275 -6.91 11.34 -7.56
C ILE A 275 -7.35 10.26 -8.54
N ASP A 276 -6.41 9.81 -9.37
CA ASP A 276 -6.63 8.72 -10.30
C ASP A 276 -5.79 7.47 -9.95
N SER A 277 -5.97 6.39 -10.71
CA SER A 277 -5.26 5.14 -10.49
C SER A 277 -3.74 5.30 -10.59
N GLN A 278 -3.23 6.19 -11.44
CA GLN A 278 -1.80 6.40 -11.61
C GLN A 278 -1.21 7.14 -10.41
N ASP A 279 -1.94 8.09 -9.84
CA ASP A 279 -1.54 8.75 -8.59
C ASP A 279 -1.41 7.75 -7.44
N ILE A 280 -2.31 6.76 -7.39
CA ILE A 280 -2.29 5.67 -6.41
C ILE A 280 -1.10 4.73 -6.64
N GLU A 281 -0.87 4.28 -7.87
CA GLU A 281 0.28 3.43 -8.21
C GLU A 281 1.61 4.11 -7.84
N ARG A 282 1.78 5.39 -8.19
CA ARG A 282 2.98 6.17 -7.80
C ARG A 282 3.12 6.29 -6.29
N SER A 283 2.00 6.43 -5.57
CA SER A 283 2.02 6.46 -4.10
C SER A 283 2.48 5.12 -3.53
N PHE A 284 2.03 4.01 -4.11
CA PHE A 284 2.47 2.68 -3.70
C PHE A 284 3.95 2.46 -3.99
N GLU A 285 4.43 2.85 -5.17
CA GLU A 285 5.86 2.82 -5.54
C GLU A 285 6.71 3.67 -4.59
N ALA A 286 6.29 4.90 -4.29
CA ALA A 286 7.03 5.77 -3.40
C ALA A 286 7.15 5.22 -1.97
N VAL A 287 6.05 4.66 -1.44
CA VAL A 287 6.09 3.92 -0.15
C VAL A 287 7.03 2.72 -0.26
N ARG A 288 6.96 2.01 -1.40
CA ARG A 288 7.77 0.82 -1.63
C ARG A 288 9.27 1.14 -1.60
N GLU A 289 9.67 2.12 -2.38
CA GLU A 289 11.06 2.54 -2.50
C GLU A 289 11.59 3.10 -1.18
N ALA A 290 10.79 3.88 -0.44
CA ALA A 290 11.20 4.44 0.84
C ALA A 290 11.45 3.37 1.90
N ILE A 291 10.56 2.38 2.01
CA ILE A 291 10.75 1.26 2.94
C ILE A 291 12.00 0.46 2.55
N LEU A 292 12.15 0.09 1.29
CA LEU A 292 13.35 -0.66 0.85
C LEU A 292 14.64 0.12 1.09
N ALA A 293 14.67 1.41 0.76
CA ALA A 293 15.84 2.24 0.98
C ALA A 293 16.23 2.28 2.47
N ILE A 294 15.26 2.40 3.38
CA ILE A 294 15.48 2.36 4.84
C ILE A 294 16.08 1.02 5.24
N MET A 295 15.50 -0.09 4.78
CA MET A 295 15.94 -1.44 5.14
C MET A 295 17.34 -1.76 4.61
N PHE A 296 17.63 -1.43 3.35
CA PHE A 296 18.96 -1.62 2.77
C PHE A 296 20.02 -0.77 3.47
N ALA A 297 19.72 0.48 3.80
CA ALA A 297 20.64 1.35 4.52
C ALA A 297 20.89 0.84 5.96
N ALA A 298 19.86 0.32 6.62
CA ALA A 298 19.97 -0.31 7.92
C ALA A 298 20.92 -1.52 7.90
N GLU A 299 20.76 -2.44 6.94
CA GLU A 299 21.66 -3.59 6.76
C GLU A 299 23.11 -3.17 6.51
N VAL A 300 23.33 -2.23 5.59
CA VAL A 300 24.68 -1.74 5.28
C VAL A 300 25.34 -1.13 6.52
N ARG A 301 24.58 -0.38 7.33
CA ARG A 301 25.09 0.26 8.53
C ARG A 301 25.49 -0.78 9.59
N VAL A 302 24.70 -1.82 9.80
CA VAL A 302 25.05 -2.94 10.69
C VAL A 302 26.29 -3.68 10.18
N GLY A 303 26.37 -3.97 8.88
CA GLY A 303 27.52 -4.65 8.27
C GLY A 303 28.82 -3.85 8.34
N SER A 304 28.75 -2.52 8.23
CA SER A 304 29.93 -1.66 8.39
C SER A 304 30.47 -1.63 9.83
N ALA A 305 29.58 -1.73 10.82
CA ALA A 305 29.94 -1.69 12.24
C ALA A 305 30.66 -2.97 12.70
N SER A 306 30.37 -4.14 12.11
CA SER A 306 31.04 -5.40 12.44
C SER A 306 32.46 -5.53 11.87
N THR A 307 32.86 -4.66 10.94
CA THR A 307 34.21 -4.60 10.37
C THR A 307 35.14 -3.57 11.03
N GLY A 308 34.67 -2.88 12.08
CA GLY A 308 35.52 -1.99 12.87
C GLY A 308 36.67 -2.75 13.55
N PRO A 309 37.87 -2.15 13.68
CA PRO A 309 39.04 -2.84 14.21
C PRO A 309 38.73 -3.39 15.59
N SER A 310 38.90 -4.71 15.73
CA SER A 310 38.87 -5.39 17.02
C SER A 310 39.88 -4.66 17.91
N ALA A 311 39.38 -3.89 18.87
CA ALA A 311 40.21 -3.19 19.82
C ALA A 311 40.95 -4.25 20.64
N VAL A 312 42.26 -4.35 20.41
CA VAL A 312 43.24 -4.96 21.30
C VAL A 312 43.57 -3.97 22.40
#